data_AF-A0A090X6H4-F1
#
_entry.id   AF-A0A090X6H4-F1
#
_cell.length_a   1.000
_cell.length_b   1.000
_cell.length_c   1.000
_cell.angle_alpha   90.00
_cell.angle_beta   90.00
_cell.angle_gamma   90.00
#
_symmetry.space_group_name_H-M   'P 1'
#
loop_
_entity.id
_entity.type
_entity.pdbx_description
1 polymer ?
#
loop_
_entity_poly.entity_id
_entity_poly.type
_entity_poly.pdbx_seq_one_letter_code
_entity_poly.pdbx_strand_id
1 'polypeptide(L)'
;MPVGSVLVGDKVIMENAIRIRKIFGGNMRQAGYLAAAGLYALDNNIERLAEDHQKAKEIGAVLAERSIVKSVEPIETNIVIFELNNNVNEKEFTQKLADKNIHIISMGGNKLRMVTHLDYTNAMHDKLLSELLKL
;
A
#
# COMPACT_ATOMS: atom_id res chain seq x y z
N MET A 1 3.55 -2.92 -12.36
CA MET A 1 3.11 -4.09 -13.16
C MET A 1 1.58 -4.16 -13.08
N PRO A 2 0.86 -4.22 -14.21
CA PRO A 2 -0.59 -4.12 -14.20
C PRO A 2 -1.31 -5.39 -13.73
N VAL A 3 -0.74 -6.58 -13.97
CA VAL A 3 -1.32 -7.87 -13.58
C VAL A 3 -0.20 -8.89 -13.31
N GLY A 4 -0.34 -9.69 -12.26
CA GLY A 4 0.43 -10.92 -12.08
C GLY A 4 1.09 -11.08 -10.71
N SER A 5 1.44 -12.33 -10.40
CA SER A 5 2.33 -12.74 -9.30
C SER A 5 3.17 -13.91 -9.81
N VAL A 6 4.37 -14.11 -9.27
CA VAL A 6 5.25 -15.23 -9.63
C VAL A 6 5.36 -16.19 -8.46
N LEU A 7 5.17 -17.48 -8.74
CA LEU A 7 5.48 -18.56 -7.81
C LEU A 7 6.84 -19.16 -8.20
N VAL A 8 7.74 -19.28 -7.24
CA VAL A 8 9.09 -19.85 -7.43
C VAL A 8 9.25 -21.02 -6.46
N GLY A 9 9.83 -22.13 -6.93
CA GLY A 9 10.06 -23.32 -6.14
C GLY A 9 10.87 -24.35 -6.94
N ASP A 10 11.05 -25.55 -6.37
CA ASP A 10 11.73 -26.64 -7.06
C ASP A 10 10.90 -27.22 -8.22
N LYS A 11 11.53 -28.10 -9.01
CA LYS A 11 10.91 -28.71 -10.19
C LYS A 11 9.63 -29.49 -9.86
N VAL A 12 9.61 -30.22 -8.75
CA VAL A 12 8.47 -31.06 -8.35
C VAL A 12 7.27 -30.18 -7.97
N ILE A 13 7.52 -29.10 -7.24
CA ILE A 13 6.49 -28.11 -6.89
C ILE A 13 5.96 -27.43 -8.16
N MET A 14 6.85 -27.02 -9.07
CA MET A 14 6.45 -26.30 -10.28
C MET A 14 5.61 -27.15 -11.24
N GLU A 15 5.93 -28.44 -11.41
CA GLU A 15 5.12 -29.36 -12.23
C GLU A 15 3.67 -29.44 -11.74
N ASN A 16 3.49 -29.56 -10.42
CA ASN A 16 2.17 -29.56 -9.80
C ASN A 16 1.48 -28.19 -9.91
N ALA A 17 2.20 -27.10 -9.66
CA ALA A 17 1.68 -25.75 -9.72
C ALA A 17 1.19 -25.37 -11.13
N ILE A 18 1.90 -25.78 -12.19
CA ILE A 18 1.49 -25.54 -13.59
C ILE A 18 0.17 -26.26 -13.88
N ARG A 19 0.01 -27.51 -13.41
CA ARG A 19 -1.24 -28.27 -13.56
C ARG A 19 -2.39 -27.56 -12.84
N ILE A 20 -2.18 -27.13 -11.60
CA ILE A 20 -3.16 -26.40 -10.80
C ILE A 20 -3.55 -25.07 -11.47
N ARG A 21 -2.56 -24.30 -11.95
CA ARG A 21 -2.78 -23.06 -12.71
C ARG A 21 -3.69 -23.29 -13.91
N LYS A 22 -3.54 -24.41 -14.62
CA LYS A 22 -4.40 -24.78 -15.76
C LYS A 22 -5.83 -25.10 -15.31
N ILE A 23 -6.01 -25.81 -14.20
CA ILE A 23 -7.34 -26.15 -13.65
C ILE A 23 -8.12 -24.89 -13.26
N PHE A 24 -7.46 -23.94 -12.61
CA PHE A 24 -8.06 -22.65 -12.24
C PHE A 24 -8.18 -21.65 -13.41
N GLY A 25 -7.87 -22.05 -14.64
CA GLY A 25 -8.00 -21.20 -15.82
C GLY A 25 -6.90 -20.14 -15.99
N GLY A 26 -5.85 -20.16 -15.17
CA GLY A 26 -4.74 -19.21 -15.23
C GLY A 26 -3.75 -19.43 -16.39
N ASN A 27 -4.04 -20.35 -17.32
CA ASN A 27 -3.18 -20.60 -18.47
C ASN A 27 -3.51 -19.65 -19.64
N MET A 28 -3.16 -18.38 -19.45
CA MET A 28 -3.37 -17.31 -20.43
C MET A 28 -2.50 -17.54 -21.68
N ARG A 29 -3.05 -17.21 -22.86
CA ARG A 29 -2.27 -17.15 -24.11
C ARG A 29 -1.70 -15.73 -24.28
N GLN A 30 -0.55 -15.62 -24.96
CA GLN A 30 0.15 -14.35 -25.20
C GLN A 30 0.48 -13.55 -23.91
N ALA A 31 0.70 -14.23 -22.79
CA ALA A 31 1.06 -13.61 -21.52
C ALA A 31 2.44 -12.90 -21.52
N GLY A 32 3.20 -13.01 -22.61
CA GLY A 32 4.51 -12.37 -22.78
C GLY A 32 4.46 -10.84 -22.62
N TYR A 33 3.38 -10.19 -23.02
CA TYR A 33 3.20 -8.75 -22.80
C TYR A 33 3.16 -8.38 -21.31
N LEU A 34 2.46 -9.18 -20.49
CA LEU A 34 2.41 -8.98 -19.04
C LEU A 34 3.75 -9.35 -18.39
N ALA A 35 4.40 -10.42 -18.87
CA ALA A 35 5.71 -10.82 -18.39
C ALA A 35 6.78 -9.74 -18.64
N ALA A 36 6.74 -9.06 -19.78
CA ALA A 36 7.65 -7.94 -20.08
C ALA A 36 7.48 -6.78 -19.07
N ALA A 37 6.24 -6.43 -18.71
CA ALA A 37 5.98 -5.44 -17.67
C ALA A 37 6.45 -5.90 -16.27
N GLY A 38 6.42 -7.21 -16.01
CA GLY A 38 6.97 -7.80 -14.78
C GLY A 38 8.49 -7.76 -14.72
N LEU A 39 9.18 -8.09 -15.82
CA LEU A 39 10.63 -7.96 -15.93
C LEU A 39 11.08 -6.52 -15.69
N TYR A 40 10.45 -5.56 -16.38
CA TYR A 40 10.74 -4.13 -16.16
C TYR A 40 10.59 -3.73 -14.68
N ALA A 41 9.53 -4.20 -14.02
CA ALA A 41 9.31 -3.90 -12.60
C ALA A 41 10.39 -4.51 -11.70
N LEU A 42 10.87 -5.72 -11.97
CA LEU A 42 11.97 -6.33 -11.22
C LEU A 42 13.28 -5.57 -11.42
N ASP A 43 13.57 -5.15 -12.65
CA ASP A 43 14.84 -4.52 -12.97
C ASP A 43 14.91 -3.05 -12.52
N ASN A 44 13.77 -2.35 -12.46
CA ASN A 44 13.75 -0.89 -12.27
C ASN A 44 13.03 -0.41 -11.00
N ASN A 45 12.15 -1.21 -10.40
CA ASN A 45 11.27 -0.72 -9.32
C ASN A 45 11.62 -1.23 -7.92
N ILE A 46 12.66 -2.07 -7.75
CA ILE A 46 13.02 -2.62 -6.43
C ILE A 46 13.66 -1.55 -5.54
N GLU A 47 14.68 -0.84 -6.04
CA GLU A 47 15.44 0.13 -5.21
C GLU A 47 14.56 1.29 -4.73
N ARG A 48 13.64 1.76 -5.58
CA ARG A 48 12.70 2.84 -5.25
C ARG A 48 11.71 2.52 -4.13
N LEU A 49 11.54 1.25 -3.74
CA LEU A 49 10.70 0.89 -2.58
C LEU A 49 11.16 1.61 -1.31
N ALA A 50 12.47 1.92 -1.21
CA ALA A 50 13.00 2.73 -0.13
C ALA A 50 12.35 4.12 -0.04
N GLU A 51 11.97 4.74 -1.16
CA GLU A 51 11.25 6.02 -1.18
C GLU A 51 9.83 5.88 -0.61
N ASP A 52 9.13 4.81 -1.00
CA ASP A 52 7.79 4.53 -0.48
C ASP A 52 7.85 4.28 1.05
N HIS A 53 8.88 3.59 1.52
CA HIS A 53 9.14 3.37 2.96
C HIS A 53 9.44 4.68 3.70
N GLN A 54 10.26 5.55 3.11
CA GLN A 54 10.60 6.84 3.70
C GLN A 54 9.36 7.73 3.85
N LYS A 55 8.52 7.83 2.81
CA LYS A 55 7.25 8.57 2.88
C LYS A 55 6.30 8.01 3.93
N ALA A 56 6.21 6.68 4.05
CA ALA A 56 5.37 6.06 5.08
C ALA A 56 5.85 6.44 6.50
N LYS A 57 7.17 6.45 6.74
CA LYS A 57 7.75 6.90 8.03
C LYS A 57 7.43 8.36 8.33
N GLU A 58 7.54 9.23 7.34
CA GLU A 58 7.22 10.67 7.50
C GLU A 58 5.74 10.89 7.84
N ILE A 59 4.83 10.19 7.16
CA ILE A 59 3.39 10.23 7.47
C ILE A 59 3.14 9.75 8.90
N GLY A 60 3.76 8.63 9.28
CA GLY A 60 3.66 8.08 10.63
C GLY A 60 4.13 9.04 11.72
N ALA A 61 5.25 9.72 11.49
CA ALA A 61 5.78 10.71 12.41
C ALA A 61 4.79 11.87 12.64
N VAL A 62 4.21 12.41 11.56
CA VAL A 62 3.22 13.49 11.67
C VAL A 62 1.96 13.03 12.40
N LEU A 63 1.47 11.80 12.12
CA LEU A 63 0.30 11.22 12.79
C LEU A 63 0.54 10.98 14.28
N ALA A 64 1.73 10.50 14.66
CA ALA A 64 2.07 10.23 16.06
C ALA A 64 2.04 11.49 16.95
N GLU A 65 2.20 12.67 16.36
CA GLU A 65 2.12 13.96 17.06
C GLU A 65 0.68 14.49 17.19
N ARG A 66 -0.31 13.88 16.50
CA ARG A 66 -1.69 14.39 16.51
C ARG A 66 -2.45 13.90 17.74
N SER A 67 -3.09 14.84 18.43
CA SER A 67 -3.87 14.56 19.65
C SER A 67 -5.07 13.64 19.44
N ILE A 68 -5.60 13.56 18.21
CA ILE A 68 -6.71 12.68 17.83
C ILE A 68 -6.27 11.23 17.54
N VAL A 69 -4.96 11.01 17.36
CA VAL A 69 -4.37 9.69 17.12
C VAL A 69 -3.97 9.08 18.45
N LYS A 70 -4.41 7.85 18.68
CA LYS A 70 -4.13 7.07 19.89
C LYS A 70 -2.76 6.41 19.83
N SER A 71 -2.47 5.78 18.70
CA SER A 71 -1.20 5.08 18.46
C SER A 71 -0.93 4.94 16.97
N VAL A 72 0.34 4.82 16.63
CA VAL A 72 0.83 4.45 15.31
C VAL A 72 1.66 3.18 15.48
N GLU A 73 1.37 2.15 14.69
CA GLU A 73 2.14 0.90 14.71
C GLU A 73 3.54 1.12 14.12
N PRO A 74 4.56 0.32 14.48
CA PRO A 74 5.90 0.44 13.91
C PRO A 74 5.91 0.34 12.37
N ILE A 75 6.63 1.25 11.71
CA ILE A 75 6.65 1.39 10.24
C ILE A 75 8.01 0.94 9.71
N GLU A 76 8.03 -0.26 9.13
CA GLU A 76 9.23 -0.85 8.50
C GLU A 76 9.19 -0.81 6.97
N THR A 77 8.01 -0.62 6.38
CA THR A 77 7.78 -0.67 4.92
C THR A 77 6.92 0.51 4.44
N ASN A 78 6.13 0.33 3.37
CA ASN A 78 5.25 1.33 2.77
C ASN A 78 3.85 1.42 3.41
N ILE A 79 3.62 0.73 4.53
CA ILE A 79 2.31 0.63 5.18
C ILE A 79 2.33 1.41 6.48
N VAL A 80 1.34 2.30 6.65
CA VAL A 80 1.09 3.03 7.90
C VAL A 80 -0.21 2.54 8.49
N ILE A 81 -0.18 2.04 9.73
CA ILE A 81 -1.36 1.65 10.49
C ILE A 81 -1.41 2.51 11.74
N PHE A 82 -2.56 3.16 11.97
CA PHE A 82 -2.76 4.00 13.15
C PHE A 82 -4.18 3.84 13.67
N GLU A 83 -4.36 4.11 14.97
CA GLU A 83 -5.64 4.04 15.65
C GLU A 83 -6.07 5.44 16.09
N LEU A 84 -7.33 5.80 15.83
CA LEU A 84 -7.92 7.03 16.35
C LEU A 84 -8.38 6.84 17.79
N ASN A 85 -8.41 7.91 18.58
CA ASN A 85 -8.98 7.88 19.91
C ASN A 85 -10.46 7.49 19.90
N ASN A 86 -10.93 6.85 20.97
CA ASN A 86 -12.31 6.33 21.07
C ASN A 86 -13.39 7.41 20.97
N ASN A 87 -13.05 8.67 21.24
CA ASN A 87 -13.95 9.82 21.14
C ASN A 87 -13.99 10.43 19.73
N VAL A 88 -13.16 9.96 18.80
CA VAL A 88 -13.12 10.43 17.41
C VAL A 88 -14.01 9.52 16.56
N ASN A 89 -14.88 10.12 15.77
CA ASN A 89 -15.70 9.38 14.81
C ASN A 89 -14.85 9.05 13.56
N GLU A 90 -14.51 7.78 13.42
CA GLU A 90 -13.73 7.26 12.29
C GLU A 90 -14.34 7.63 10.92
N LYS A 91 -15.66 7.54 10.77
CA LYS A 91 -16.34 7.84 9.49
C LYS A 91 -16.27 9.33 9.15
N GLU A 92 -16.40 10.19 10.16
CA GLU A 92 -16.26 11.63 9.95
C GLU A 92 -14.81 11.99 9.59
N PHE A 93 -13.85 11.36 10.26
CA PHE A 93 -12.43 11.53 9.96
C PHE A 93 -12.09 11.11 8.52
N THR A 94 -12.52 9.92 8.11
CA THR A 94 -12.28 9.41 6.74
C THR A 94 -12.99 10.28 5.70
N GLN A 95 -14.21 10.75 5.98
CA GLN A 95 -14.94 11.65 5.08
C GLN A 95 -14.24 13.01 4.92
N LYS A 96 -13.74 13.62 5.99
CA LYS A 96 -12.99 14.89 5.92
C LYS A 96 -11.74 14.80 5.03
N LEU A 97 -11.08 13.65 5.03
CA LEU A 97 -9.96 13.39 4.13
C LEU A 97 -10.45 13.12 2.70
N ALA A 98 -11.52 12.34 2.54
CA ALA A 98 -12.11 12.03 1.23
C ALA A 98 -12.60 13.30 0.49
N ASP A 99 -13.17 14.27 1.21
CA ASP A 99 -13.60 15.57 0.66
C ASP A 99 -12.41 16.37 0.09
N LYS A 100 -11.20 16.10 0.59
CA LYS A 100 -9.94 16.66 0.10
C LYS A 100 -9.26 15.76 -0.94
N ASN A 101 -9.95 14.71 -1.38
CA ASN A 101 -9.48 13.69 -2.31
C ASN A 101 -8.29 12.86 -1.75
N ILE A 102 -8.30 12.62 -0.43
CA ILE A 102 -7.36 11.76 0.29
C ILE A 102 -8.14 10.53 0.78
N HIS A 103 -7.85 9.37 0.19
CA HIS A 103 -8.59 8.15 0.48
C HIS A 103 -7.77 7.23 1.39
N ILE A 104 -8.42 6.72 2.44
CA ILE A 104 -7.79 5.85 3.44
C ILE A 104 -8.69 4.65 3.73
N ILE A 105 -8.09 3.54 4.14
CA ILE A 105 -8.81 2.28 4.34
C ILE A 105 -9.09 2.07 5.83
N SER A 106 -10.35 1.82 6.17
CA SER A 106 -10.74 1.32 7.48
C SER A 106 -10.40 -0.15 7.64
N MET A 107 -9.82 -0.51 8.78
CA MET A 107 -9.62 -1.88 9.24
C MET A 107 -10.62 -2.27 10.34
N GLY A 108 -11.55 -1.37 10.67
CA GLY A 108 -12.48 -1.51 11.78
C GLY A 108 -11.88 -1.14 13.15
N GLY A 109 -12.75 -0.79 14.09
CA GLY A 109 -12.35 -0.47 15.47
C GLY A 109 -11.43 0.75 15.57
N ASN A 110 -11.69 1.80 14.79
CA ASN A 110 -10.88 3.02 14.71
C ASN A 110 -9.46 2.82 14.18
N LYS A 111 -9.12 1.63 13.67
CA LYS A 111 -7.84 1.37 12.99
C LYS A 111 -7.94 1.71 11.51
N LEU A 112 -6.99 2.51 11.05
CA LEU A 112 -6.92 3.02 9.69
C LEU A 112 -5.58 2.64 9.06
N ARG A 113 -5.59 2.42 7.75
CA ARG A 113 -4.42 2.05 6.96
C ARG A 113 -4.21 2.99 5.78
N MET A 114 -2.98 3.47 5.65
CA MET A 114 -2.46 4.14 4.46
C MET A 114 -1.35 3.28 3.84
N VAL A 115 -1.21 3.37 2.52
CA VAL A 115 -0.18 2.63 1.75
C VAL A 115 0.44 3.58 0.74
N THR A 116 1.75 3.76 0.78
CA THR A 116 2.51 4.51 -0.23
C THR A 116 2.91 3.58 -1.37
N HIS A 117 3.01 4.12 -2.58
CA HIS A 117 3.31 3.35 -3.79
C HIS A 117 3.81 4.26 -4.92
N LEU A 118 4.23 3.67 -6.05
CA LEU A 118 4.77 4.38 -7.21
C LEU A 118 3.93 5.59 -7.67
N ASP A 119 2.62 5.43 -7.77
CA ASP A 119 1.74 6.52 -8.23
C ASP A 119 1.49 7.62 -7.17
N TYR A 120 2.03 7.46 -5.95
CA TYR A 120 1.94 8.44 -4.88
C TYR A 120 3.05 9.49 -4.99
N THR A 121 2.73 10.58 -5.68
CA THR A 121 3.66 11.66 -6.01
C THR A 121 4.05 12.52 -4.80
N ASN A 122 5.17 13.23 -4.90
CA ASN A 122 5.62 14.15 -3.85
C ASN A 122 4.61 15.28 -3.60
N ALA A 123 3.95 15.80 -4.64
CA ALA A 123 2.91 16.81 -4.46
C ALA A 123 1.71 16.28 -3.65
N MET A 124 1.34 15.01 -3.83
CA MET A 124 0.31 14.36 -3.00
C MET A 124 0.80 14.15 -1.57
N HIS A 125 2.09 13.85 -1.39
CA HIS A 125 2.74 13.73 -0.09
C HIS A 125 2.73 15.03 0.70
N ASP A 126 3.21 16.11 0.09
CA ASP A 126 3.23 17.44 0.72
C ASP A 126 1.82 17.91 1.10
N LYS A 127 0.85 17.65 0.21
CA LYS A 127 -0.57 17.92 0.48
C LYS A 127 -1.06 17.10 1.66
N LEU A 128 -0.77 15.80 1.71
CA LEU A 128 -1.20 14.94 2.81
C LEU A 128 -0.63 15.44 4.13
N LEU A 129 0.69 15.66 4.22
CA LEU A 129 1.33 16.14 5.44
C LEU A 129 0.74 17.48 5.89
N SER A 130 0.54 18.42 4.96
CA SER A 130 -0.08 19.71 5.25
C SER A 130 -1.50 19.60 5.80
N GLU A 131 -2.30 18.65 5.28
CA GLU A 131 -3.65 18.42 5.79
C GLU A 131 -3.66 17.67 7.13
N LEU A 132 -2.70 16.76 7.34
CA LEU A 132 -2.54 16.06 8.62
C LEU A 132 -2.09 17.02 9.73
N LEU A 133 -1.24 18.00 9.42
CA LEU A 133 -0.79 19.00 10.40
C LEU A 133 -1.91 19.91 10.92
N LYS A 134 -3.02 20.02 10.18
CA LYS A 134 -4.21 20.81 10.56
C LYS A 134 -5.21 20.03 11.42
N LEU A 135 -4.99 18.72 11.60
CA LEU A 135 -5.78 17.86 12.49
C LEU A 135 -5.38 18.08 13.95
#